data_AF-A0A0C9WU04-F1
#
_entry.id   AF-A0A0C9WU04-F1
#
_cell.length_a   1.000
_cell.length_b   1.000
_cell.length_c   1.000
_cell.angle_alpha   90.00
_cell.angle_beta   90.00
_cell.angle_gamma   90.00
#
_symmetry.space_group_name_H-M   'P 1'
#
loop_
_entity.id
_entity.type
_entity.pdbx_description
1 polymer ?
#
loop_
_entity_poly.entity_id
_entity_poly.type
_entity_poly.pdbx_seq_one_letter_code
_entity_poly.pdbx_strand_id
1 'polypeptide(L)'
;QINIHSGNRTTFDGVIPLMPNPSTRFTGRTEVITKLKSHFSNTNDPAEKRKFFLLHGMGGIGKTQICLKFIEEMSDFFASVFWIDASSVGTITQGLKGICNLPAAQSSRLDGSPESALHWIGLLKENYVMV
;
A
#
# COMPACT_ATOMS: atom_id res chain seq x y z
N GLN A 1 19.69 16.30 -25.90
CA GLN A 1 18.62 15.29 -25.99
C GLN A 1 18.84 14.31 -24.85
N ILE A 2 17.95 14.27 -23.86
CA ILE A 2 17.99 13.24 -22.81
C ILE A 2 16.63 12.56 -22.85
N ASN A 3 16.62 11.34 -23.39
CA ASN A 3 15.45 10.52 -23.60
C ASN A 3 15.22 9.72 -22.32
N ILE A 4 14.31 10.18 -21.44
CA ILE A 4 13.88 9.40 -20.29
C ILE A 4 12.72 8.54 -20.78
N HIS A 5 12.98 7.25 -20.99
CA HIS A 5 11.93 6.26 -21.18
C HIS A 5 11.05 6.22 -19.92
N SER A 6 9.90 6.88 -20.02
CA SER A 6 8.77 6.71 -19.11
C SER A 6 8.25 5.28 -19.33
N GLY A 7 8.80 4.33 -18.58
CA GLY A 7 8.34 2.95 -18.57
C GLY A 7 6.91 2.88 -18.08
N ASN A 8 6.00 2.66 -19.02
CA ASN A 8 4.60 2.23 -18.91
C ASN A 8 3.96 2.35 -17.52
N ARG A 9 3.29 3.49 -17.31
CA ARG A 9 2.16 3.56 -16.38
C ARG A 9 1.09 2.60 -16.89
N THR A 10 0.93 1.46 -16.24
CA THR A 10 -0.35 0.77 -16.22
C THR A 10 -1.35 1.71 -15.55
N THR A 11 -2.16 2.38 -16.35
CA THR A 11 -3.35 3.08 -15.91
C THR A 11 -4.27 2.06 -15.23
N PHE A 12 -4.32 2.10 -13.90
CA PHE A 12 -5.36 1.40 -13.14
C PHE A 12 -6.69 2.13 -13.40
N ASP A 13 -7.48 1.61 -14.36
CA ASP A 13 -8.81 2.12 -14.75
C ASP A 13 -9.90 1.78 -13.72
N GLY A 14 -9.71 2.30 -12.51
CA GLY A 14 -10.70 2.31 -11.43
C GLY A 14 -10.17 3.25 -10.35
N VAL A 15 -10.93 4.28 -10.00
CA VAL A 15 -10.53 5.37 -9.11
C VAL A 15 -9.73 4.90 -7.88
N ILE A 16 -8.41 4.92 -7.94
CA ILE A 16 -7.51 5.10 -6.79
C ILE A 16 -6.25 5.82 -7.30
N PRO A 17 -5.98 7.03 -6.82
CA PRO A 17 -4.59 7.30 -6.41
C PRO A 17 -4.58 8.10 -5.12
N LEU A 18 -4.72 7.40 -4.00
CA LEU A 18 -4.22 7.94 -2.72
C LEU A 18 -2.74 7.64 -2.53
N MET A 19 -2.10 6.93 -3.46
CA MET A 19 -0.65 6.77 -3.45
C MET A 19 -0.01 8.16 -3.61
N PRO A 20 0.67 8.68 -2.57
CA PRO A 20 1.28 9.99 -2.66
C PRO A 20 2.48 9.94 -3.61
N ASN A 21 2.85 11.09 -4.19
CA ASN A 21 3.95 11.12 -5.15
C ASN A 21 5.30 10.77 -4.47
N PRO A 22 6.02 9.74 -4.95
CA PRO A 22 7.37 9.45 -4.47
C PRO A 22 8.35 10.53 -4.92
N SER A 23 9.28 10.87 -4.04
CA SER A 23 10.37 11.80 -4.33
C SER A 23 11.52 11.07 -5.02
N THR A 24 12.00 11.60 -6.15
CA THR A 24 13.21 11.13 -6.83
C THR A 24 14.51 11.46 -6.08
N ARG A 25 14.43 12.26 -5.02
CA ARG A 25 15.57 12.70 -4.18
C ARG A 25 15.48 12.16 -2.75
N PHE A 26 14.70 11.10 -2.53
CA PHE A 26 14.64 10.46 -1.22
C PHE A 26 16.01 9.84 -0.87
N THR A 27 16.60 10.27 0.24
CA THR A 27 17.91 9.78 0.71
C THR A 27 17.90 9.58 2.24
N GLY A 28 18.87 8.81 2.73
CA GLY A 28 18.94 8.45 4.15
C GLY A 28 17.80 7.54 4.59
N ARG A 29 17.52 7.50 5.91
CA ARG A 29 16.48 6.65 6.54
C ARG A 29 16.63 5.15 6.30
N THR A 30 17.79 4.70 5.82
CA THR A 30 18.11 3.30 5.54
C THR A 30 17.84 2.41 6.75
N GLU A 31 18.19 2.85 7.97
CA GLU A 31 17.91 2.06 9.18
C GLU A 31 16.42 1.79 9.41
N VAL A 32 15.56 2.78 9.13
CA VAL A 32 14.10 2.63 9.29
C VAL A 32 13.56 1.68 8.22
N ILE A 33 14.03 1.82 6.98
CA ILE A 33 13.66 0.94 5.86
C ILE A 33 14.11 -0.50 6.14
N THR A 34 15.34 -0.71 6.60
CA THR A 34 15.85 -2.04 6.97
C THR A 34 15.02 -2.67 8.09
N LYS A 35 14.60 -1.89 9.10
CA LYS A 35 13.70 -2.37 10.17
C LYS A 35 12.34 -2.77 9.62
N LEU A 36 11.75 -1.98 8.73
CA LEU A 36 10.49 -2.32 8.06
C LEU A 36 10.63 -3.63 7.27
N LYS A 37 11.66 -3.73 6.42
CA LYS A 37 11.94 -4.94 5.62
C LYS A 37 12.08 -6.18 6.48
N SER A 38 12.92 -6.11 7.51
CA SER A 38 13.12 -7.23 8.45
C SER A 38 11.82 -7.65 9.13
N HIS A 39 11.00 -6.68 9.57
CA HIS A 39 9.73 -6.95 10.22
C HIS A 39 8.75 -7.69 9.29
N PHE A 40 8.55 -7.20 8.06
CA PHE A 40 7.57 -7.77 7.14
C PHE A 40 8.05 -9.06 6.46
N SER A 41 9.33 -9.20 6.14
CA SER A 41 9.91 -10.38 5.47
C SER A 41 10.24 -11.55 6.42
N ASN A 42 10.11 -11.41 7.75
CA ASN A 42 10.42 -12.50 8.67
C ASN A 42 9.49 -13.71 8.46
N THR A 43 10.05 -14.83 8.00
CA THR A 43 9.36 -16.09 7.68
C THR A 43 9.17 -17.00 8.89
N ASN A 44 9.72 -16.65 10.06
CA ASN A 44 9.54 -17.42 11.29
C ASN A 44 8.19 -17.15 11.97
N ASP A 45 7.46 -16.12 11.51
CA ASP A 45 6.11 -15.87 11.99
C ASP A 45 5.15 -16.93 11.43
N PRO A 46 4.15 -17.38 12.21
CA PRO A 46 3.07 -18.20 11.68
C PRO A 46 2.44 -17.51 10.46
N ALA A 47 2.23 -18.26 9.38
CA ALA A 47 1.76 -17.74 8.09
C ALA A 47 0.45 -16.94 8.16
N GLU A 48 -0.32 -17.09 9.23
CA GLU A 48 -1.62 -16.46 9.42
C GLU A 48 -1.57 -15.16 10.25
N LYS A 49 -0.40 -14.72 10.74
CA LYS A 49 -0.32 -13.55 11.61
C LYS A 49 -0.19 -12.25 10.80
N ARG A 50 -1.23 -11.41 10.86
CA ARG A 50 -1.19 -10.04 10.34
C ARG A 50 -0.12 -9.21 11.08
N LYS A 51 0.74 -8.53 10.32
CA LYS A 51 1.83 -7.68 10.82
C LYS A 51 1.44 -6.20 10.76
N PHE A 52 1.90 -5.42 11.74
CA PHE A 52 1.62 -3.99 11.84
C PHE A 52 2.89 -3.24 12.22
N PHE A 53 3.12 -2.09 11.58
CA PHE A 53 4.25 -1.22 11.89
C PHE A 53 3.78 0.24 11.95
N LEU A 54 4.00 0.92 13.08
CA LEU A 54 3.60 2.31 13.28
C LEU A 54 4.79 3.25 13.03
N LEU A 55 4.68 4.09 11.99
CA LEU A 55 5.58 5.22 11.79
C LEU A 55 4.98 6.48 12.42
N HIS A 56 5.62 7.00 13.46
CA HIS A 56 5.20 8.24 14.14
C HIS A 56 6.34 9.26 14.17
N GLY A 57 5.99 10.54 14.35
CA GLY A 57 6.94 11.66 14.36
C GLY A 57 6.32 12.95 13.85
N MET A 58 7.07 14.05 13.92
CA MET A 58 6.60 15.38 13.52
C MET A 58 6.04 15.43 12.09
N GLY A 59 5.16 16.41 11.84
CA GLY A 59 4.72 16.74 10.48
C GLY A 59 5.93 17.04 9.57
N GLY A 60 5.86 16.64 8.30
CA GLY A 60 6.92 16.91 7.33
C GLY A 60 8.21 16.07 7.46
N ILE A 61 8.36 15.22 8.48
CA ILE A 61 9.58 14.41 8.70
C ILE A 61 9.83 13.32 7.63
N GLY A 62 8.89 13.14 6.69
CA GLY A 62 9.02 12.21 5.57
C GLY A 62 8.42 10.81 5.80
N LYS A 63 7.53 10.60 6.78
CA LYS A 63 6.90 9.29 7.07
C LYS A 63 6.28 8.64 5.82
N THR A 64 5.47 9.40 5.08
CA THR A 64 4.86 8.95 3.82
C THR A 64 5.91 8.56 2.77
N GLN A 65 7.01 9.31 2.68
CA GLN A 65 8.10 8.99 1.75
C GLN A 65 8.89 7.74 2.17
N ILE A 66 9.00 7.48 3.48
CA ILE A 66 9.55 6.22 4.00
C ILE A 66 8.66 5.05 3.58
N CYS A 67 7.33 5.15 3.71
CA CYS A 67 6.40 4.10 3.24
C CYS A 67 6.53 3.85 1.73
N LEU A 68 6.55 4.92 0.93
CA LEU A 68 6.71 4.84 -0.52
C LEU A 68 8.02 4.15 -0.90
N LYS A 69 9.14 4.54 -0.25
CA LYS A 69 10.44 3.91 -0.51
C LYS A 69 10.48 2.45 -0.09
N PHE A 70 9.90 2.12 1.06
CA PHE A 70 9.78 0.75 1.54
C PHE A 70 9.00 -0.14 0.57
N ILE A 71 7.85 0.32 0.08
CA ILE A 71 7.02 -0.40 -0.89
C ILE A 71 7.75 -0.56 -2.22
N GLU A 72 8.41 0.50 -2.70
CA GLU A 72 9.23 0.45 -3.92
C GLU A 72 10.30 -0.65 -3.81
N GLU A 73 11.03 -0.68 -2.68
CA GLU A 73 12.10 -1.66 -2.43
C GLU A 73 11.61 -3.08 -2.07
N MET A 74 10.30 -3.28 -1.89
CA MET A 74 9.66 -4.58 -1.63
C MET A 74 8.56 -4.89 -2.66
N SER A 75 8.65 -4.31 -3.85
CA SER A 75 7.65 -4.45 -4.91
C SER A 75 7.46 -5.91 -5.34
N ASP A 76 8.51 -6.73 -5.34
CA ASP A 76 8.41 -8.17 -5.65
C ASP A 76 7.77 -8.99 -4.51
N PHE A 77 7.69 -8.44 -3.30
CA PHE A 77 7.15 -9.14 -2.12
C PHE A 77 5.65 -8.94 -1.97
N PHE A 78 5.10 -7.80 -2.40
CA PHE A 78 3.68 -7.46 -2.26
C PHE A 78 2.99 -7.46 -3.62
N ALA A 79 2.02 -8.35 -3.81
CA ALA A 79 1.22 -8.40 -5.02
C ALA A 79 0.17 -7.27 -5.07
N SER A 80 -0.21 -6.73 -3.92
CA SER A 80 -1.21 -5.67 -3.82
C SER A 80 -0.83 -4.64 -2.76
N VAL A 81 -1.05 -3.37 -3.08
CA VAL A 81 -0.81 -2.22 -2.20
C VAL A 81 -2.10 -1.42 -2.09
N PHE A 82 -2.64 -1.27 -0.88
CA PHE A 82 -3.85 -0.51 -0.60
C PHE A 82 -3.49 0.78 0.13
N TRP A 83 -3.76 1.93 -0.49
CA TRP A 83 -3.56 3.24 0.13
C TRP A 83 -4.89 3.77 0.66
N ILE A 84 -4.98 3.98 1.98
CA ILE A 84 -6.20 4.45 2.65
C ILE A 84 -5.88 5.73 3.43
N ASP A 85 -6.57 6.82 3.10
CA ASP A 85 -6.54 8.00 3.95
C ASP A 85 -7.35 7.75 5.22
N ALA A 86 -6.63 7.59 6.33
CA ALA A 86 -7.20 7.41 7.66
C ALA A 86 -7.43 8.72 8.43
N SER A 87 -7.44 9.88 7.75
CA SER A 87 -7.66 11.19 8.38
C SER A 87 -9.03 11.37 9.01
N SER A 88 -10.05 10.63 8.56
CA SER A 88 -11.42 10.68 9.08
C SER A 88 -12.16 9.36 8.79
N VAL A 89 -13.26 9.12 9.49
CA VAL A 89 -14.15 7.98 9.20
C VAL A 89 -14.68 8.03 7.76
N GLY A 90 -14.96 9.23 7.24
CA GLY A 90 -15.43 9.43 5.88
C GLY A 90 -14.39 9.03 4.83
N THR A 91 -13.13 9.43 5.02
CA THR A 91 -12.02 9.10 4.11
C THR A 91 -11.64 7.62 4.17
N ILE A 92 -11.71 6.98 5.35
CA ILE A 92 -11.58 5.52 5.49
C ILE A 92 -12.68 4.81 4.71
N THR A 93 -13.93 5.20 4.92
CA THR A 93 -15.10 4.60 4.25
C THR A 93 -14.97 4.73 2.73
N GLN A 94 -14.59 5.91 2.24
CA GLN A 94 -14.39 6.16 0.82
C GLN A 94 -13.25 5.30 0.26
N GLY A 95 -12.12 5.19 0.97
CA GLY A 95 -10.99 4.35 0.56
C GLY A 95 -11.38 2.86 0.45
N LEU A 96 -12.09 2.34 1.45
CA LEU A 96 -12.57 0.95 1.44
C LEU A 96 -13.60 0.70 0.34
N LYS A 97 -14.53 1.63 0.10
CA LYS A 97 -15.45 1.53 -1.06
C LYS A 97 -14.70 1.59 -2.39
N GLY A 98 -13.63 2.38 -2.48
CA GLY A 98 -12.76 2.45 -3.66
C GLY A 98 -12.13 1.10 -4.00
N ILE A 99 -11.73 0.31 -2.99
CA ILE A 99 -11.19 -1.04 -3.18
C ILE A 99 -12.19 -1.97 -3.89
N CYS A 100 -13.49 -1.86 -3.60
CA CYS A 100 -14.51 -2.67 -4.28
C CYS A 100 -14.52 -2.45 -5.80
N ASN A 101 -14.06 -1.29 -6.28
CA ASN A 101 -14.02 -0.94 -7.70
C ASN A 101 -12.74 -1.45 -8.41
N LEU A 102 -11.82 -2.09 -7.68
CA LEU A 102 -10.62 -2.66 -8.30
C LEU A 102 -10.98 -3.83 -9.22
N PRO A 103 -10.36 -3.95 -10.41
CA PRO A 103 -10.61 -5.07 -11.33
C PRO A 103 -10.45 -6.45 -10.68
N ALA A 104 -9.46 -6.61 -9.79
CA ALA A 104 -9.24 -7.85 -9.04
C ALA A 104 -10.40 -8.20 -8.10
N ALA A 105 -11.09 -7.19 -7.56
CA ALA A 105 -12.18 -7.34 -6.60
C ALA A 105 -13.54 -7.62 -7.28
N GLN A 106 -13.73 -7.18 -8.52
CA GLN A 106 -14.98 -7.35 -9.29
C GLN A 106 -15.38 -8.82 -9.48
N SER A 107 -14.40 -9.72 -9.54
CA SER A 107 -14.62 -11.18 -9.62
C SER A 107 -15.37 -11.75 -8.42
N SER A 108 -15.34 -11.06 -7.27
CA SER A 108 -15.83 -11.54 -5.98
C SER A 108 -17.26 -11.08 -5.62
N ARG A 109 -17.99 -10.43 -6.56
CA ARG A 109 -19.36 -9.94 -6.37
C ARG A 109 -19.55 -9.10 -5.09
N LEU A 110 -18.72 -8.09 -4.89
CA LEU A 110 -18.81 -7.20 -3.73
C LEU A 110 -20.04 -6.29 -3.82
N ASP A 111 -20.68 -6.01 -2.70
CA ASP A 111 -21.87 -5.13 -2.59
C ASP A 111 -21.52 -3.63 -2.48
N GLY A 112 -20.23 -3.29 -2.62
CA GLY A 112 -19.74 -1.91 -2.50
C GLY A 112 -19.70 -1.38 -1.05
N SER A 113 -19.88 -2.23 -0.04
CA SER A 113 -19.70 -1.87 1.36
C SER A 113 -18.22 -1.94 1.79
N PRO A 114 -17.81 -1.17 2.82
CA PRO A 114 -16.51 -1.33 3.46
C PRO A 114 -16.26 -2.74 4.00
N GLU A 115 -17.30 -3.40 4.51
CA GLU A 115 -17.24 -4.75 5.08
C GLU A 115 -16.90 -5.79 4.00
N SER A 116 -17.54 -5.70 2.83
CA SER A 116 -17.21 -6.53 1.68
C SER A 116 -15.78 -6.31 1.18
N ALA A 117 -15.29 -5.07 1.19
CA ALA A 117 -13.90 -4.77 0.85
C ALA A 117 -12.92 -5.45 1.80
N LEU A 118 -13.15 -5.34 3.11
CA LEU A 118 -12.31 -5.96 4.13
C LEU A 118 -12.36 -7.48 4.08
N HIS A 119 -13.55 -8.06 3.86
CA HIS A 119 -13.73 -9.49 3.68
C HIS A 119 -12.93 -9.99 2.47
N TRP A 120 -13.03 -9.30 1.33
CA TRP A 120 -12.27 -9.63 0.13
C TRP A 120 -10.75 -9.55 0.37
N ILE A 121 -10.25 -8.48 0.99
CA ILE A 121 -8.83 -8.34 1.35
C ILE A 121 -8.38 -9.51 2.24
N GLY A 122 -9.22 -9.92 3.20
CA GLY A 122 -8.93 -11.05 4.09
C GLY A 122 -8.87 -12.41 3.40
N LEU A 123 -9.43 -12.53 2.19
CA LEU A 123 -9.38 -13.77 1.39
C LEU A 123 -8.17 -13.86 0.45
N LEU A 124 -7.42 -12.77 0.28
CA LEU A 124 -6.24 -12.75 -0.58
C LEU A 124 -5.20 -13.77 -0.10
N LYS A 125 -4.68 -14.57 -1.05
CA LYS A 125 -3.63 -15.57 -0.79
C LYS A 125 -2.23 -15.01 -0.97
N GLU A 126 -2.10 -13.99 -1.80
CA GLU A 126 -0.85 -13.31 -2.05
C GLU A 126 -0.61 -12.23 -0.99
N ASN A 127 0.67 -11.94 -0.73
CA ASN A 127 1.06 -10.91 0.21
C ASN A 127 0.53 -9.55 -0.24
N TYR A 128 -0.12 -8.85 0.67
CA TYR A 128 -0.57 -7.48 0.46
C TYR A 128 -0.06 -6.57 1.58
N VAL A 129 -0.01 -5.27 1.28
CA VAL A 129 0.27 -4.24 2.27
C VAL A 129 -0.80 -3.15 2.20
N MET A 130 -1.16 -2.62 3.36
CA MET A 130 -2.10 -1.51 3.51
C MET A 130 -1.37 -0.36 4.21
N VAL A 131 -1.46 0.84 3.64
CA VAL A 131 -0.82 2.07 4.15
C VAL A 131 -1.86 3.15 4.37
#